data_AF-A0A7L5SXK9-F1
#
_entry.id   AF-A0A7L5SXK9-F1
#
_cell.length_a   1.000
_cell.length_b   1.000
_cell.length_c   1.000
_cell.angle_alpha   90.00
_cell.angle_beta   90.00
_cell.angle_gamma   90.00
#
_symmetry.space_group_name_H-M   'P 1'
#
loop_
_entity.id
_entity.type
_entity.pdbx_description
1 polymer ?
#
loop_
_entity_poly.entity_id
_entity_poly.type
_entity_poly.pdbx_seq_one_letter_code
_entity_poly.pdbx_strand_id
1 'polypeptide(L)' 'MHDEMWQAIRQIETAVRAGDYATALADAHRLYRGARTEAERAELLAVLGPRAIPPRNDTREGA' A
#
# COMPACT_ATOMS: atom_id res chain seq x y z
N MET A 1 9.53 15.39 4.69
CA MET A 1 8.39 15.05 3.81
C MET A 1 8.65 13.85 2.92
N HIS A 2 9.61 13.87 1.98
CA HIS A 2 9.90 12.71 1.13
C HIS A 2 10.37 11.48 1.97
N ASP A 3 11.22 11.71 2.98
CA ASP A 3 11.67 10.65 3.90
C ASP A 3 10.55 10.07 4.78
N GLU A 4 9.61 10.90 5.23
CA GLU A 4 8.46 10.48 6.04
C GLU A 4 7.49 9.65 5.20
N MET A 5 7.28 10.04 3.94
CA MET A 5 6.49 9.28 2.98
C MET A 5 7.13 7.91 2.70
N TRP A 6 8.44 7.86 2.48
CA TRP A 6 9.18 6.60 2.29
C TRP A 6 9.15 5.70 3.54
N GLN A 7 9.20 6.29 4.75
CA GLN A 7 9.02 5.52 5.98
C GLN A 7 7.61 4.94 6.09
N ALA A 8 6.57 5.72 5.79
CA ALA A 8 5.19 5.25 5.81
C ALA A 8 4.97 4.11 4.79
N ILE A 9 5.54 4.22 3.59
CA ILE A 9 5.50 3.14 2.58
C ILE A 9 6.13 1.86 3.12
N ARG A 10 7.30 1.94 3.76
CA ARG A 10 7.96 0.77 4.36
C ARG A 10 7.11 0.11 5.45
N GLN A 11 6.42 0.89 6.27
CA GLN A 11 5.50 0.35 7.30
C GLN A 11 4.33 -0.41 6.66
N ILE A 12 3.74 0.15 5.60
CA ILE A 12 2.69 -0.51 4.83
C ILE A 12 3.20 -1.83 4.24
N GLU A 13 4.39 -1.85 3.64
CA GLU A 13 5.00 -3.07 3.10
C GLU A 13 5.27 -4.13 4.18
N THR A 14 5.71 -3.73 5.37
CA THR A 14 5.89 -4.63 6.50
C THR A 14 4.56 -5.28 6.92
N ALA A 15 3.48 -4.48 7.02
CA ALA A 15 2.15 -5.00 7.36
C ALA A 15 1.63 -5.98 6.30
N VAL A 16 1.82 -5.68 5.00
CA VAL A 16 1.47 -6.59 3.89
C VAL A 16 2.22 -7.91 4.00
N ARG A 17 3.55 -7.88 4.23
CA ARG A 17 4.36 -9.10 4.39
C ARG A 17 3.97 -9.94 5.60
N ALA A 18 3.46 -9.30 6.66
CA ALA A 18 2.93 -9.97 7.83
C ALA A 18 1.51 -10.53 7.63
N GLY A 19 0.86 -10.25 6.50
CA GLY A 19 -0.54 -10.61 6.25
C GLY A 19 -1.56 -9.72 6.96
N ASP A 20 -1.12 -8.64 7.61
CA ASP A 20 -2.00 -7.67 8.26
C ASP A 20 -2.47 -6.61 7.26
N TYR A 21 -3.40 -7.04 6.39
CA TYR A 21 -3.95 -6.19 5.34
C TYR A 21 -4.84 -5.06 5.88
N ALA A 22 -5.43 -5.23 7.06
CA ALA A 22 -6.26 -4.21 7.68
C ALA A 22 -5.42 -2.99 8.08
N THR A 23 -4.28 -3.22 8.74
CA THR A 23 -3.32 -2.17 9.09
C THR A 23 -2.72 -1.55 7.83
N ALA A 24 -2.29 -2.36 6.86
CA ALA A 24 -1.74 -1.87 5.60
C ALA A 24 -2.69 -0.93 4.85
N LEU A 25 -3.99 -1.29 4.78
CA LEU A 25 -5.01 -0.48 4.10
C LEU A 25 -5.29 0.82 4.86
N ALA A 26 -5.40 0.76 6.20
CA ALA A 26 -5.62 1.94 7.03
C ALA A 26 -4.47 2.96 6.89
N ASP A 27 -3.22 2.48 6.89
CA ASP A 27 -2.05 3.33 6.71
C ASP A 27 -1.95 3.92 5.30
N ALA A 28 -2.23 3.13 4.27
CA ALA A 28 -2.30 3.62 2.89
C ALA A 28 -3.36 4.73 2.73
N HIS A 29 -4.54 4.55 3.32
CA HIS A 29 -5.61 5.57 3.30
C HIS A 29 -5.20 6.86 4.03
N ARG A 30 -4.53 6.73 5.18
CA ARG A 30 -4.02 7.88 5.94
C ARG A 30 -2.98 8.65 5.11
N LEU A 31 -2.06 7.93 4.48
CA LEU A 31 -1.01 8.52 3.64
C LEU A 31 -1.59 9.24 2.42
N TYR A 32 -2.57 8.63 1.74
CA TYR A 32 -3.24 9.22 0.59
C TYR A 32 -4.05 10.49 0.94
N ARG A 33 -4.72 10.53 2.12
CA ARG A 33 -5.39 11.75 2.59
C ARG A 33 -4.40 12.85 2.96
N GLY A 34 -3.20 12.49 3.42
CA GLY A 34 -2.13 13.42 3.77
C GLY A 34 -1.47 14.10 2.58
N ALA A 35 -1.53 13.49 1.39
CA ALA A 35 -1.00 14.06 0.15
C ALA A 35 -1.76 15.34 -0.25
N ARG A 36 -1.02 16.45 -0.36
CA ARG A 36 -1.58 17.79 -0.60
C ARG A 36 -1.51 18.19 -2.06
N THR A 37 -0.65 17.54 -2.84
CA THR A 37 -0.52 17.80 -4.27
C THR A 37 -0.95 16.60 -5.11
N GLU A 38 -1.32 16.86 -6.36
CA GLU A 38 -1.66 15.81 -7.32
C GLU A 38 -0.43 14.98 -7.71
N ALA A 39 0.75 15.59 -7.73
CA ALA A 39 2.04 14.91 -7.92
C ALA A 39 2.31 13.89 -6.81
N GLU A 40 2.11 14.26 -5.54
CA GLU A 40 2.26 13.34 -4.39
C GLU A 40 1.25 12.17 -4.46
N ARG A 41 0.01 12.44 -4.86
CA ARG A 41 -1.00 11.37 -5.03
C ARG A 41 -0.62 10.40 -6.14
N ALA A 42 -0.14 10.91 -7.27
CA ALA A 42 0.31 10.09 -8.39
C ALA A 42 1.51 9.22 -8.01
N GLU A 43 2.46 9.77 -7.25
CA GLU A 43 3.61 9.04 -6.73
C GLU A 43 3.19 7.91 -5.78
N LEU A 44 2.28 8.18 -4.84
CA LEU A 44 1.73 7.17 -3.93
C LEU A 44 1.01 6.04 -4.69
N LEU A 45 0.22 6.38 -5.72
CA LEU A 45 -0.46 5.39 -6.55
C LEU A 45 0.52 4.55 -7.37
N ALA A 46 1.60 5.13 -7.88
CA ALA A 46 2.63 4.40 -8.60
C ALA A 46 3.37 3.38 -7.71
N VAL A 47 3.61 3.72 -6.44
CA VAL A 47 4.31 2.86 -5.48
C VAL A 47 3.40 1.77 -4.90
N LEU A 48 2.14 2.10 -4.58
CA LEU A 48 1.19 1.19 -3.93
C LEU A 48 0.34 0.38 -4.93
N GLY A 49 -0.01 0.93 -6.09
CA GLY A 49 -0.94 0.34 -7.06
C GLY A 49 -0.58 -1.07 -7.57
N PRO A 50 0.69 -1.36 -7.90
CA PRO A 50 1.11 -2.71 -8.31
C PRO A 50 1.25 -3.71 -7.15
N ARG A 51 1.39 -3.23 -5.91
CA ARG A 51 1.74 -4.04 -4.71
C ARG A 51 0.58 -4.23 -3.74
N ALA A 52 -0.47 -3.41 -3.84
CA ALA A 52 -1.68 -3.49 -3.03
C ALA A 52 -2.72 -4.48 -3.60
N ILE A 53 -2.50 -5.02 -4.81
CA ILE A 53 -3.28 -6.15 -5.30
C ILE A 53 -2.81 -7.38 -4.49
N PRO A 54 -3.66 -7.96 -3.62
CA PRO A 54 -3.29 -9.20 -2.95
C PRO A 54 -2.93 -10.21 -4.03
N PRO A 55 -1.90 -11.06 -3.86
CA PRO A 55 -1.71 -12.18 -4.76
C PRO A 55 -3.06 -12.89 -4.83
N ARG A 56 -3.62 -13.03 -6.05
CA ARG A 56 -4.78 -13.89 -6.25
C ARG A 56 -4.33 -15.26 -5.77
N ASN A 57 -4.80 -15.67 -4.61
CA ASN A 57 -4.91 -17.09 -4.31
C ASN A 57 -5.90 -17.62 -5.33
N ASP A 58 -5.39 -17.94 -6.52
CA ASP A 58 -6.02 -18.92 -7.40
C ASP A 58 -5.87 -20.28 -6.70
N THR A 59 -6.50 -20.41 -5.53
CA THR A 59 -6.97 -21.69 -5.02
C THR A 59 -8.22 -22.02 -5.84
N ARG A 60 -8.04 -22.18 -7.15
CA ARG A 60 -8.96 -22.99 -7.95
C ARG A 60 -8.50 -24.42 -7.71
N GLU A 61 -9.08 -24.99 -6.67
CA GLU A 61 -9.45 -26.40 -6.73
C GLU A 61 -10.10 -26.68 -8.09
N GLY A 62 -9.63 -27.72 -8.73
CA GLY A 62 -10.04 -28.26 -10.03
C GLY A 62 -9.03 -29.35 -10.35
N ALA A 63 -9.15 -30.57 -9.83
CA ALA A 63 -10.27 -31.51 -10.06
C ALA A 63 -10.53 -31.71 -11.56
#